data_AF-A0A0M2HNP9-F1
#
_entry.id   AF-A0A0M2HNP9-F1
#
_cell.length_a   1.000
_cell.length_b   1.000
_cell.length_c   1.000
_cell.angle_alpha   90.00
_cell.angle_beta   90.00
_cell.angle_gamma   90.00
#
_symmetry.space_group_name_H-M   'P 1'
#
loop_
_entity.id
_entity.type
_entity.pdbx_description
1 polymer ?
#
loop_
_entity_poly.entity_id
_entity_poly.type
_entity_poly.pdbx_seq_one_letter_code
_entity_poly.pdbx_strand_id
1 'polypeptide(L)'
;MPDSSPPPLTPPRKLRLSVGAAIVLALVVLSAAVGLGIMRGQAAPSERVPVSESTAASSTGELYVHVLGAVHVPGLYVLDLDARLVDAVAAAGGTTDDADLAGINLARTLTDGE
;
A
#
# COMPACT_ATOMS: atom_id res chain seq x y z
N MET A 1 16.93 95.27 12.97
CA MET A 1 18.34 94.82 12.94
C MET A 1 18.38 93.47 13.62
N PRO A 2 18.96 92.44 12.98
CA PRO A 2 18.31 91.46 12.11
C PRO A 2 17.55 90.33 12.84
N ASP A 3 16.53 89.85 12.14
CA ASP A 3 15.77 88.61 12.35
C ASP A 3 16.70 87.39 12.26
N SER A 4 16.61 86.46 13.21
CA SER A 4 17.40 85.22 13.25
C SER A 4 16.48 84.02 13.39
N SER A 5 15.63 83.82 12.39
CA SER A 5 14.85 82.59 12.23
C SER A 5 15.77 81.45 11.75
N PRO A 6 15.82 80.29 12.43
CA PRO A 6 16.58 79.13 11.94
C PRO A 6 15.87 78.49 10.72
N PRO A 7 16.63 77.81 9.83
CA PRO A 7 16.09 77.28 8.57
C PRO A 7 15.11 76.13 8.82
N PRO A 8 14.15 75.89 7.89
CA PRO A 8 13.26 74.74 7.98
C PRO A 8 14.05 73.45 7.77
N LEU A 9 13.90 72.50 8.69
CA LEU A 9 14.42 71.16 8.55
C LEU A 9 13.64 70.43 7.45
N THR A 10 14.35 69.95 6.43
CA THR A 10 13.81 69.11 5.36
C THR A 10 13.38 67.75 5.92
N PRO A 11 12.27 67.17 5.45
CA PRO A 11 11.88 65.81 5.86
C PRO A 11 12.68 64.78 5.05
N PRO A 12 13.35 63.78 5.67
CA PRO A 12 13.80 62.63 4.92
C PRO A 12 12.60 61.72 4.62
N ARG A 13 12.04 61.85 3.42
CA ARG A 13 11.27 60.76 2.80
C ARG A 13 12.23 59.60 2.55
N LYS A 14 11.85 58.38 3.00
CA LYS A 14 11.99 57.10 2.25
C LYS A 14 11.57 55.91 3.13
N LEU A 15 10.29 55.85 3.51
CA LEU A 15 9.70 54.67 4.15
C LEU A 15 8.73 53.95 3.18
N ARG A 16 9.21 53.62 1.98
CA ARG A 16 8.44 52.77 1.04
C ARG A 16 9.26 51.65 0.41
N LEU A 17 10.59 51.66 0.55
CA LEU A 17 11.46 50.55 0.12
C LEU A 17 11.50 49.40 1.14
N SER A 18 11.25 49.67 2.42
CA SER A 18 11.35 48.68 3.49
C SER A 18 10.30 47.58 3.39
N VAL A 19 9.07 47.93 2.97
CA VAL A 19 7.98 46.96 2.84
C VAL A 19 8.25 45.99 1.69
N GLY A 20 8.71 46.49 0.54
CA GLY A 20 9.10 45.64 -0.59
C GLY A 20 10.25 44.70 -0.25
N ALA A 21 11.30 45.21 0.39
CA ALA A 21 12.43 44.41 0.85
C ALA A 21 12.03 43.36 1.90
N ALA A 22 11.14 43.71 2.83
CA ALA A 22 10.63 42.78 3.85
C ALA A 22 9.78 41.65 3.23
N ILE A 23 8.95 41.96 2.22
CA ILE A 23 8.16 40.95 1.49
C ILE A 23 9.10 40.00 0.73
N VAL A 24 10.11 40.53 0.03
CA VAL A 24 11.09 39.70 -0.70
C VAL A 24 11.86 38.80 0.28
N LEU A 25 12.31 39.33 1.42
CA LEU A 25 13.00 38.55 2.45
C LEU A 25 12.09 37.44 3.01
N ALA A 26 10.83 37.75 3.31
CA ALA A 26 9.86 36.78 3.82
C ALA A 26 9.59 35.66 2.80
N LEU A 27 9.47 35.99 1.51
CA LEU A 27 9.28 35.01 0.44
C LEU A 27 10.51 34.10 0.29
N VAL A 28 11.72 34.65 0.33
CA VAL A 28 12.97 33.86 0.25
C VAL A 28 13.06 32.88 1.42
N VAL A 29 12.75 33.32 2.65
CA VAL A 29 12.75 32.46 3.85
C VAL A 29 11.68 31.39 3.74
N LEU A 30 10.48 31.72 3.27
CA LEU A 30 9.40 30.77 3.07
C LEU A 30 9.77 29.71 2.02
N SER A 31 10.32 30.12 0.88
CA SER A 31 10.79 29.21 -0.17
C SER A 31 11.91 28.28 0.33
N ALA A 32 12.87 28.82 1.11
CA ALA A 32 13.93 28.03 1.71
C ALA A 32 13.38 27.00 2.72
N ALA A 33 12.42 27.40 3.58
CA ALA A 33 11.79 26.51 4.54
C ALA A 33 11.01 25.37 3.87
N VAL A 34 10.25 25.68 2.82
CA VAL A 34 9.52 24.66 2.03
C VAL A 34 10.49 23.73 1.32
N GLY A 35 11.55 24.25 0.68
CA GLY A 35 12.56 23.44 0.00
C GLY A 35 13.30 22.49 0.95
N LEU A 36 13.64 22.95 2.16
CA LEU A 36 14.30 22.13 3.17
C LEU A 36 13.37 21.03 3.74
N GLY A 37 12.06 21.30 3.80
CA GLY A 37 11.05 20.32 4.21
C GLY A 37 10.88 19.18 3.21
N ILE A 38 10.88 19.49 1.92
CA ILE A 38 10.68 18.49 0.85
C ILE A 38 11.88 17.52 0.76
N MET A 39 13.12 18.01 0.88
CA MET A 39 14.31 17.14 0.82
C MET A 39 14.45 16.19 2.01
N ARG A 40 13.96 16.57 3.20
CA ARG A 40 14.00 15.71 4.40
C ARG A 40 12.88 14.66 4.44
N GLY A 41 11.81 14.84 3.65
CA GLY A 41 10.66 13.94 3.62
C GLY A 41 10.80 12.70 2.72
N GLN A 42 11.89 12.55 1.97
CA GLN A 42 12.07 11.44 1.02
C GLN A 42 12.69 10.16 1.63
N ALA A 43 13.04 10.16 2.91
CA ALA A 43 13.36 8.93 3.62
C ALA A 43 12.05 8.26 4.06
N ALA A 44 11.28 7.74 3.10
CA ALA A 44 10.21 6.81 3.41
C ALA A 44 10.84 5.62 4.17
N PRO A 45 10.35 5.26 5.37
CA PRO A 45 10.74 4.01 5.99
C PRO A 45 10.32 2.90 5.02
N SER A 46 11.28 2.23 4.40
CA SER A 46 10.99 0.98 3.73
C SER A 46 10.74 -0.04 4.83
N GLU A 47 9.46 -0.21 5.17
CA GLU A 47 9.00 -1.29 6.02
C GLU A 47 9.27 -2.60 5.30
N ARG A 48 10.45 -3.19 5.57
CA ARG A 48 10.80 -4.52 5.10
C ARG A 48 10.00 -5.49 5.94
N VAL A 49 8.94 -6.03 5.37
CA VAL A 49 8.25 -7.19 5.94
C VAL A 49 9.26 -8.35 5.91
N PRO A 50 9.73 -8.84 7.07
CA PRO A 50 10.53 -10.05 7.08
C PRO A 50 9.63 -11.19 6.60
N VAL A 51 10.00 -11.83 5.50
CA VAL A 51 9.43 -13.13 5.14
C VAL A 51 9.99 -14.11 6.18
N SER A 52 9.28 -14.25 7.29
CA SER A 52 9.50 -15.37 8.18
C SER A 52 9.20 -16.61 7.38
N GLU A 53 10.23 -17.42 7.10
CA GLU A 53 10.08 -18.78 6.61
C GLU A 53 9.38 -19.58 7.70
N SER A 54 8.06 -19.42 7.79
CA SER A 54 7.21 -20.37 8.48
C SER A 54 7.37 -21.65 7.67
N THR A 55 8.22 -22.55 8.15
CA THR A 55 8.15 -23.96 7.74
C THR A 55 6.72 -24.36 7.99
N ALA A 56 5.89 -24.36 6.94
CA ALA A 56 4.52 -24.81 7.01
C ALA A 56 4.63 -26.24 7.52
N ALA A 57 4.24 -26.44 8.77
CA ALA A 57 4.07 -27.78 9.29
C ALA A 57 2.95 -28.38 8.45
N SER A 58 3.32 -29.13 7.42
CA SER A 58 2.38 -29.94 6.64
C SER A 58 1.59 -30.75 7.66
N SER A 59 0.28 -30.52 7.72
CA SER A 59 -0.60 -31.31 8.56
C SER A 59 -0.37 -32.78 8.20
N THR A 60 0.20 -33.54 9.14
CA THR A 60 0.67 -34.92 8.90
C THR A 60 -0.48 -35.92 8.89
N GLY A 61 -1.61 -35.57 8.31
CA GLY A 61 -2.75 -36.46 8.22
C GLY A 61 -3.46 -36.35 6.89
N GLU A 62 -4.22 -37.38 6.59
CA GLU A 62 -4.87 -37.59 5.31
C GLU A 62 -6.39 -37.44 5.46
N LEU A 63 -7.04 -36.98 4.39
CA LEU A 63 -8.48 -36.88 4.22
C LEU A 63 -8.91 -37.78 3.06
N TYR A 64 -10.00 -38.52 3.26
CA TYR A 64 -10.64 -39.29 2.19
C TYR A 64 -11.77 -38.47 1.57
N VAL A 65 -11.69 -38.24 0.26
CA VAL A 65 -12.61 -37.36 -0.47
C VAL A 65 -13.25 -38.12 -1.60
N HIS A 66 -14.58 -38.16 -1.62
CA HIS A 66 -15.33 -38.77 -2.71
C HIS A 66 -15.70 -37.71 -3.76
N VAL A 67 -15.19 -37.87 -4.98
CA VAL A 67 -15.43 -36.94 -6.09
C VAL A 67 -16.39 -37.57 -7.09
N LEU A 68 -17.50 -36.87 -7.35
CA LEU A 68 -18.56 -37.25 -8.28
C LEU A 68 -18.87 -36.09 -9.25
N GLY A 69 -19.63 -36.37 -10.31
CA GLY A 69 -20.12 -35.35 -11.24
C GLY A 69 -19.27 -35.18 -12.50
N ALA A 70 -19.19 -33.95 -13.00
CA ALA A 70 -18.54 -33.58 -14.27
C ALA A 70 -17.00 -33.49 -14.15
N VAL A 71 -16.38 -34.62 -13.78
CA VAL A 71 -14.93 -34.82 -13.73
C VAL A 71 -14.55 -36.02 -14.59
N HIS A 72 -13.30 -36.08 -15.04
CA HIS A 72 -12.85 -37.18 -15.92
C HIS A 72 -12.87 -38.55 -15.24
N VAL A 73 -12.47 -38.60 -13.97
CA VAL A 73 -12.38 -39.84 -13.19
C VAL A 73 -13.06 -39.66 -11.84
N PRO A 74 -14.36 -39.94 -11.72
CA PRO A 74 -15.05 -39.99 -10.42
C PRO A 74 -14.48 -41.12 -9.54
N GLY A 75 -14.41 -40.92 -8.23
CA GLY A 75 -13.79 -41.90 -7.33
C GLY A 75 -13.56 -41.42 -5.90
N LEU A 76 -12.85 -42.25 -5.12
CA LEU A 76 -12.39 -41.91 -3.77
C LEU A 76 -10.89 -41.61 -3.81
N TYR A 77 -10.50 -40.46 -3.27
CA TYR A 77 -9.14 -39.95 -3.28
C TYR A 77 -8.65 -39.72 -1.86
N VAL A 78 -7.35 -39.90 -1.65
CA VAL A 78 -6.67 -39.58 -0.39
C VAL A 78 -5.84 -38.34 -0.63
N LEU A 79 -6.10 -37.29 0.14
CA LEU A 79 -5.46 -35.99 0.02
C LEU A 79 -4.90 -35.55 1.37
N ASP A 80 -4.02 -34.56 1.38
CA ASP A 80 -3.52 -33.96 2.61
C ASP A 80 -4.65 -33.23 3.36
N LEU A 81 -4.57 -33.17 4.69
CA LEU A 81 -5.55 -32.48 5.55
C LEU A 81 -5.72 -30.98 5.25
N ASP A 82 -4.75 -30.33 4.61
CA ASP A 82 -4.79 -28.93 4.18
C ASP A 82 -5.13 -28.76 2.69
N ALA A 83 -5.46 -29.86 1.99
CA ALA A 83 -5.83 -29.84 0.59
C ALA A 83 -7.05 -28.95 0.32
N ARG A 84 -7.06 -28.36 -0.86
CA ARG A 84 -8.14 -27.52 -1.36
C ARG A 84 -9.01 -28.29 -2.34
N LEU A 85 -10.20 -27.77 -2.61
CA LEU A 85 -11.13 -28.36 -3.57
C LEU A 85 -10.50 -28.53 -4.97
N VAL A 86 -9.64 -27.60 -5.37
CA VAL A 86 -8.87 -27.72 -6.63
C VAL A 86 -7.99 -28.97 -6.69
N ASP A 87 -7.44 -29.41 -5.56
CA ASP A 87 -6.56 -30.57 -5.48
C ASP A 87 -7.35 -31.86 -5.67
N ALA A 88 -8.57 -31.93 -5.11
CA ALA A 88 -9.49 -33.04 -5.34
C ALA A 88 -9.94 -33.14 -6.81
N VAL A 89 -10.26 -32.00 -7.44
CA VAL A 89 -10.62 -31.94 -8.86
C VAL A 89 -9.45 -32.35 -9.74
N ALA A 90 -8.23 -31.90 -9.41
CA ALA A 90 -7.02 -32.30 -10.12
C ALA A 90 -6.74 -33.81 -9.99
N ALA A 91 -6.89 -34.37 -8.79
CA ALA A 91 -6.77 -35.81 -8.56
C ALA A 91 -7.78 -36.63 -9.37
N ALA A 92 -8.99 -36.09 -9.56
CA ALA A 92 -10.03 -36.67 -10.42
C ALA A 92 -9.81 -36.43 -11.94
N GLY A 93 -8.64 -35.94 -12.35
CA GLY A 93 -8.28 -35.71 -13.75
C GLY A 93 -8.83 -34.39 -14.33
N GLY A 94 -9.23 -33.45 -13.48
CA GLY A 94 -9.83 -32.19 -13.89
C GLY A 94 -11.31 -32.32 -14.29
N THR A 95 -11.93 -31.18 -14.56
CA THR A 95 -13.34 -31.11 -14.97
C THR A 95 -13.53 -31.45 -16.44
N THR A 96 -14.72 -31.94 -16.79
CA THR A 96 -15.18 -32.03 -18.18
C THR A 96 -15.76 -30.69 -18.66
N ASP A 97 -16.08 -30.58 -19.94
CA ASP A 97 -16.69 -29.36 -20.52
C ASP A 97 -18.11 -29.07 -19.97
N ASP A 98 -18.75 -30.06 -19.37
CA ASP A 98 -20.09 -29.94 -18.77
C ASP A 98 -20.07 -29.39 -17.33
N ALA A 99 -18.90 -29.14 -16.75
CA ALA A 99 -18.79 -28.69 -15.36
C ALA A 99 -19.14 -27.21 -15.20
N ASP A 100 -20.07 -26.91 -14.30
CA ASP A 100 -20.36 -25.53 -13.87
C ASP A 100 -19.46 -25.13 -12.70
N LEU A 101 -18.38 -24.40 -13.02
CA LEU A 101 -17.42 -23.91 -12.04
C LEU A 101 -17.87 -22.60 -11.35
N ALA A 102 -18.91 -21.92 -11.84
CA ALA A 102 -19.30 -20.62 -11.32
C ALA A 102 -19.88 -20.70 -9.90
N GLY A 103 -20.41 -21.87 -9.52
CA GLY A 103 -21.00 -22.13 -8.21
C GLY A 103 -20.03 -22.63 -7.14
N ILE A 104 -18.75 -22.86 -7.45
CA ILE A 104 -17.81 -23.51 -6.53
C ILE A 104 -16.56 -22.66 -6.26
N ASN A 105 -16.12 -22.65 -5.01
CA ASN A 105 -14.87 -22.02 -4.62
C ASN A 105 -13.74 -23.05 -4.62
N LEU A 106 -12.99 -23.16 -5.72
CA LEU A 106 -11.87 -24.08 -5.86
C LEU A 106 -10.72 -23.82 -4.87
N ALA A 107 -10.63 -22.62 -4.31
CA ALA A 107 -9.58 -22.25 -3.35
C ALA A 107 -9.93 -22.63 -1.90
N ARG A 108 -11.15 -23.09 -1.63
CA ARG A 108 -11.55 -23.49 -0.26
C ARG A 108 -10.79 -24.74 0.17
N THR A 109 -10.36 -24.77 1.43
CA THR A 109 -9.82 -25.98 2.08
C THR A 109 -10.94 -27.00 2.27
N LEU A 110 -10.60 -28.27 2.12
CA LEU A 110 -11.52 -29.39 2.32
C LEU A 110 -11.63 -29.73 3.80
N THR A 111 -12.82 -30.14 4.21
CA THR A 111 -13.13 -30.63 5.56
C THR A 111 -13.92 -31.91 5.45
N ASP A 112 -13.80 -32.78 6.44
CA ASP A 112 -14.60 -34.02 6.50
C ASP A 112 -16.10 -33.70 6.59
N GLY A 113 -16.93 -34.55 5.97
CA GLY A 113 -18.39 -34.41 5.92
C GLY A 113 -18.98 -33.53 4.80
N GLU A 114 -18.19 -33.22 3.76
CA GLU A 114 -18.62 -32.52 2.52
C GLU A 114 -18.96 -33.48 1.37
#